data_AF-A0A7S2HW93-F1
#
_entry.id   AF-A0A7S2HW93-F1
#
_cell.length_a   1.000
_cell.length_b   1.000
_cell.length_c   1.000
_cell.angle_alpha   90.00
_cell.angle_beta   90.00
_cell.angle_gamma   90.00
#
_symmetry.space_group_name_H-M   'P 1'
#
loop_
_entity.id
_entity.type
_entity.pdbx_description
1 polymer ?
#
loop_
_entity_poly.entity_id
_entity_poly.type
_entity_poly.pdbx_seq_one_letter_code
_entity_poly.pdbx_strand_id
1 'polypeptide(L)'
;LLRGVPAPILARVFNELASGMTKFHDTLLLSHMPFPFPYAQTTITLLIMHWFLTPLVMVQWTNYPWSAWVFTFVQVFILWALNAIATGIERPFAGQPNDINPY
;
A
#
# COMPACT_ATOMS: atom_id res chain seq x y z
N LEU A 1 6.67 16.76 43.09
CA LEU A 1 7.47 17.29 41.96
C LEU A 1 6.76 18.38 41.15
N LEU A 2 5.42 18.44 41.03
CA LEU A 2 4.72 19.42 40.17
C LEU A 2 4.10 20.65 40.88
N ARG A 3 4.28 20.79 42.20
CA ARG A 3 3.57 21.79 43.04
C ARG A 3 3.88 23.27 42.74
N GLY A 4 4.88 23.60 41.92
CA GLY A 4 5.27 24.98 41.57
C GLY A 4 5.05 25.37 40.11
N VAL A 5 4.50 24.47 39.27
CA VAL A 5 4.31 24.74 37.85
C VAL A 5 2.96 25.46 37.63
N PRO A 6 2.92 26.59 36.93
CA PRO A 6 1.67 27.27 36.57
C PRO A 6 0.70 26.30 35.86
N ALA A 7 -0.56 26.29 36.29
CA ALA A 7 -1.60 25.41 35.76
C ALA A 7 -1.68 25.35 34.20
N PRO A 8 -1.50 26.48 33.46
CA PRO A 8 -1.52 26.44 31.99
C PRO A 8 -0.39 25.60 31.37
N ILE A 9 0.80 25.59 31.99
CA ILE A 9 1.96 24.85 31.49
C ILE A 9 1.75 23.35 31.70
N LEU A 10 1.25 22.97 32.88
CA LEU A 10 0.94 21.58 33.19
C LEU A 10 -0.17 21.03 32.28
N ALA A 11 -1.22 21.82 32.04
CA ALA A 11 -2.29 21.46 31.11
C ALA A 11 -1.77 21.26 29.67
N ARG A 12 -0.84 22.10 29.21
CA ARG A 12 -0.22 21.95 27.89
C ARG A 12 0.56 20.65 27.77
N VAL A 13 1.36 20.29 28.77
CA VAL A 13 2.12 19.03 28.77
C VAL A 13 1.18 17.81 28.68
N PHE A 14 0.08 17.81 29.45
CA PHE A 14 -0.91 16.73 29.36
C PHE A 14 -1.62 16.69 28.01
N ASN A 15 -1.92 17.84 27.41
CA ASN A 15 -2.52 17.91 26.08
C ASN A 15 -1.58 17.36 24.99
N GLU A 16 -0.29 17.70 25.03
CA GLU A 16 0.70 17.17 24.09
C GLU A 16 0.91 15.67 24.28
N LEU A 17 0.93 15.18 25.53
CA LEU A 17 0.98 13.74 25.82
C LEU A 17 -0.27 12.99 25.30
N ALA A 18 -1.45 13.56 25.50
CA ALA A 18 -2.69 13.00 24.97
C ALA A 18 -2.69 12.97 23.44
N SER A 19 -2.20 14.04 22.79
CA SER A 19 -2.01 14.09 21.33
C SER A 19 -0.99 13.06 20.84
N GLY A 20 0.10 12.86 21.58
CA GLY A 20 1.09 11.82 21.28
C GLY A 20 0.49 10.40 21.37
N MET A 21 -0.28 10.12 22.42
CA MET A 21 -0.91 8.81 22.62
C MET A 21 -1.92 8.46 21.54
N THR A 22 -2.73 9.43 21.09
CA THR A 22 -3.70 9.21 20.00
C THR A 22 -2.98 8.87 18.70
N LYS A 23 -1.97 9.66 18.31
CA LYS A 23 -1.15 9.39 17.12
C LYS A 23 -0.46 8.03 17.16
N PHE A 24 0.08 7.65 18.32
CA PHE A 24 0.73 6.34 18.50
C PHE A 24 -0.26 5.18 18.34
N HIS A 25 -1.49 5.33 18.84
CA HIS A 25 -2.52 4.31 18.68
C HIS A 25 -2.97 4.19 17.21
N ASP A 26 -3.09 5.31 16.50
CA ASP A 26 -3.44 5.32 15.08
C ASP A 26 -2.36 4.61 14.23
N THR A 27 -1.07 4.87 14.48
CA THR A 27 0.01 4.14 13.78
C THR A 27 0.12 2.69 14.18
N LEU A 28 -0.21 2.33 15.44
CA LEU A 28 -0.31 0.93 15.84
C LEU A 28 -1.38 0.18 15.04
N LEU A 29 -2.54 0.79 14.80
CA LEU A 29 -3.59 0.19 13.98
C LEU A 29 -3.11 -0.03 12.54
N LEU A 30 -2.45 0.96 11.94
CA LEU A 30 -1.87 0.84 10.60
C LEU A 30 -0.79 -0.26 10.52
N SER A 31 -0.02 -0.46 11.59
CA SER A 31 1.00 -1.51 11.64
C SER A 31 0.44 -2.92 11.87
N HIS A 32 -0.71 -3.04 12.55
CA HIS A 32 -1.24 -4.34 13.00
C HIS A 32 -2.47 -4.81 12.23
N MET A 33 -3.10 -3.96 11.42
CA MET A 33 -4.24 -4.34 10.58
C MET A 33 -3.73 -4.73 9.18
N PRO A 34 -3.50 -6.03 8.90
CA PRO A 34 -3.05 -6.46 7.59
C PRO A 34 -4.13 -6.24 6.54
N PHE A 35 -3.70 -6.05 5.29
CA PHE A 35 -4.61 -6.04 4.16
C PHE A 35 -5.42 -7.35 4.10
N PRO A 36 -6.73 -7.33 3.81
CA PRO A 36 -7.56 -8.51 3.86
C PRO A 36 -7.07 -9.61 2.89
N PHE A 37 -6.74 -10.77 3.43
CA PHE A 37 -6.25 -11.91 2.64
C PHE A 37 -7.15 -12.29 1.45
N PRO A 38 -8.50 -12.34 1.57
CA PRO A 38 -9.36 -12.66 0.43
C PRO A 38 -9.26 -11.65 -0.72
N TYR A 39 -9.04 -10.37 -0.40
CA TYR A 39 -8.82 -9.34 -1.42
C TYR A 39 -7.50 -9.58 -2.15
N ALA A 40 -6.41 -9.83 -1.42
CA ALA A 40 -5.11 -10.12 -2.02
C ALA A 40 -5.17 -11.33 -2.96
N GLN A 41 -5.80 -12.42 -2.51
CA GLN A 41 -5.98 -13.64 -3.31
C GLN A 41 -6.80 -13.39 -4.57
N THR A 42 -7.91 -12.63 -4.46
CA THR A 42 -8.77 -12.31 -5.60
C THR A 42 -8.03 -11.46 -6.63
N THR A 43 -7.29 -10.45 -6.18
CA THR A 43 -6.46 -9.60 -7.06
C THR A 43 -5.43 -10.45 -7.83
N ILE A 44 -4.64 -11.27 -7.14
CA ILE A 44 -3.67 -12.15 -7.80
C ILE A 44 -4.34 -13.11 -8.79
N THR A 45 -5.48 -13.70 -8.40
CA THR A 45 -6.24 -14.60 -9.28
C THR A 45 -6.69 -13.90 -10.56
N LEU A 46 -7.21 -12.67 -10.44
CA LEU A 46 -7.61 -11.85 -11.60
C LEU A 46 -6.40 -11.47 -12.47
N LEU A 47 -5.27 -11.12 -11.87
CA LEU A 47 -4.04 -10.82 -12.62
C LEU A 47 -3.52 -12.03 -13.41
N ILE A 48 -3.58 -13.24 -12.82
CA ILE A 48 -3.20 -14.47 -13.50
C ILE A 48 -4.15 -14.74 -14.67
N MET A 49 -5.47 -14.65 -14.46
CA MET A 49 -6.44 -14.83 -15.54
C MET A 49 -6.24 -13.82 -16.66
N HIS A 50 -6.07 -12.54 -16.32
CA HIS A 50 -5.76 -11.48 -17.29
C HIS A 50 -4.46 -11.79 -18.06
N TRP A 51 -3.41 -12.25 -17.38
CA TRP A 51 -2.13 -12.58 -18.03
C TRP A 51 -2.26 -13.65 -19.12
N PHE A 52 -3.12 -14.65 -18.93
CA PHE A 52 -3.39 -15.68 -19.94
C PHE A 52 -4.39 -15.23 -21.02
N LEU A 53 -5.44 -14.50 -20.64
CA LEU A 53 -6.50 -14.10 -21.58
C LEU A 53 -6.05 -13.00 -22.53
N THR A 54 -5.27 -12.03 -22.06
CA THR A 54 -4.83 -10.90 -22.88
C THR A 54 -4.08 -11.30 -24.16
N PRO A 55 -3.06 -12.19 -24.15
CA PRO A 55 -2.43 -12.62 -25.41
C PRO A 55 -3.39 -13.35 -26.34
N LEU A 56 -4.31 -14.18 -25.80
CA LEU A 56 -5.29 -14.91 -26.61
C LEU A 56 -6.25 -13.97 -27.34
N VAL A 57 -6.74 -12.93 -26.63
CA VAL A 57 -7.63 -11.92 -27.21
C VAL A 57 -6.87 -11.04 -28.21
N MET A 58 -5.65 -10.61 -27.88
CA MET A 58 -4.88 -9.70 -28.73
C MET A 58 -4.47 -10.33 -30.07
N VAL A 59 -4.21 -11.63 -30.11
CA VAL A 59 -3.97 -12.36 -31.37
C VAL A 59 -5.20 -12.35 -32.28
N GLN A 60 -6.41 -12.36 -31.73
CA GLN A 60 -7.64 -12.28 -32.54
C GLN A 60 -8.00 -10.84 -32.95
N TRP A 61 -7.65 -9.85 -32.12
CA TRP A 61 -8.04 -8.46 -32.34
C TRP A 61 -7.07 -7.65 -33.18
N THR A 62 -5.84 -8.13 -33.37
CA THR A 62 -4.80 -7.39 -34.10
C THR A 62 -4.42 -8.10 -35.39
N ASN A 63 -4.24 -7.33 -36.46
CA ASN A 63 -3.81 -7.86 -37.77
C ASN A 63 -2.28 -8.03 -37.87
N TYR A 64 -1.53 -7.35 -37.01
CA TYR A 64 -0.07 -7.34 -37.05
C TYR A 64 0.53 -7.89 -35.75
N PRO A 65 1.51 -8.82 -35.84
CA PRO A 65 2.14 -9.43 -34.66
C PRO A 65 2.78 -8.42 -33.70
N TRP A 66 3.37 -7.35 -34.24
CA TRP A 66 4.00 -6.31 -33.43
C TRP A 66 2.97 -5.59 -32.53
N SER A 67 1.78 -5.30 -33.06
CA SER A 67 0.71 -4.65 -32.28
C SER A 67 0.18 -5.59 -31.21
N ALA A 68 0.00 -6.88 -31.52
CA ALA A 68 -0.40 -7.90 -30.55
C ALA A 68 0.56 -7.92 -29.34
N TRP A 69 1.86 -7.90 -29.63
CA TRP A 69 2.91 -7.89 -28.62
C TRP A 69 2.89 -6.63 -27.76
N VAL A 70 2.83 -5.44 -28.37
CA VAL A 70 2.82 -4.16 -27.63
C VAL A 70 1.61 -4.08 -26.70
N PHE A 71 0.40 -4.36 -27.21
CA PHE A 71 -0.81 -4.26 -26.39
C PHE A 71 -0.85 -5.30 -25.28
N THR A 72 -0.41 -6.53 -25.54
CA THR A 72 -0.31 -7.57 -24.51
C THR A 72 0.68 -7.19 -23.43
N PHE A 73 1.90 -6.79 -23.82
CA PHE A 73 2.96 -6.46 -22.88
C PHE A 73 2.58 -5.26 -22.01
N VAL A 74 2.13 -4.16 -22.61
CA VAL A 74 1.82 -2.93 -21.88
C VAL A 74 0.70 -3.15 -20.86
N GLN A 75 -0.40 -3.81 -21.26
CA GLN A 75 -1.52 -4.05 -20.33
C GLN A 75 -1.14 -4.97 -19.18
N VAL A 76 -0.46 -6.08 -19.47
CA VAL A 76 0.02 -7.01 -18.42
C VAL A 76 0.99 -6.30 -17.49
N PHE A 77 2.01 -5.64 -18.06
CA PHE A 77 3.06 -4.98 -17.28
C PHE A 77 2.49 -3.95 -16.32
N ILE A 78 1.59 -3.07 -16.78
CA ILE A 78 1.03 -2.01 -15.94
C ILE A 78 0.24 -2.61 -14.77
N LEU A 79 -0.60 -3.63 -15.00
CA LEU A 79 -1.41 -4.21 -13.91
C LEU A 79 -0.55 -4.94 -12.89
N TRP A 80 0.47 -5.69 -13.33
CA TRP A 80 1.42 -6.32 -12.43
C TRP A 80 2.28 -5.30 -11.67
N ALA A 81 2.71 -4.22 -12.32
CA ALA A 81 3.44 -3.14 -11.66
C ALA A 81 2.59 -2.43 -10.60
N LEU A 82 1.31 -2.14 -10.89
CA LEU A 82 0.39 -1.57 -9.92
C LEU A 82 0.18 -2.49 -8.71
N ASN A 83 0.02 -3.79 -8.93
CA ASN A 83 -0.09 -4.76 -7.84
C ASN A 83 1.19 -4.80 -6.98
N ALA A 84 2.37 -4.77 -7.61
CA ALA A 84 3.64 -4.72 -6.88
C ALA A 84 3.77 -3.45 -6.02
N ILE A 85 3.40 -2.29 -6.57
CA ILE A 85 3.39 -1.02 -5.83
C ILE A 85 2.42 -1.10 -4.64
N ALA A 86 1.20 -1.61 -4.85
CA ALA A 86 0.21 -1.77 -3.79
C ALA A 86 0.75 -2.65 -2.65
N THR A 87 1.34 -3.81 -2.97
CA THR A 87 1.91 -4.71 -1.96
C THR A 87 3.07 -4.10 -1.17
N GLY A 88 3.81 -3.15 -1.75
CA GLY A 88 4.83 -2.38 -1.03
C GLY A 88 4.21 -1.38 -0.03
N ILE A 89 3.15 -0.69 -0.44
CA ILE A 89 2.47 0.32 0.40
C ILE A 89 1.73 -0.33 1.59
N GLU A 90 1.32 -1.59 1.47
CA GLU A 90 0.67 -2.35 2.56
C GLU A 90 1.55 -2.52 3.81
N ARG A 91 2.87 -2.36 3.70
CA ARG A 91 3.82 -2.62 4.79
C ARG A 91 4.71 -1.40 5.08
N PRO A 92 4.14 -0.28 5.55
CA PRO A 92 4.84 1.02 5.63
C PRO A 92 6.02 1.08 6.61
N PHE A 93 6.21 0.07 7.46
CA PHE A 93 7.25 -0.02 8.49
C PHE A 93 8.15 -1.25 8.33
N ALA A 94 8.19 -1.88 7.15
CA ALA A 94 8.96 -3.10 6.91
C ALA A 94 10.45 -2.86 6.58
N GLY A 95 10.90 -1.60 6.52
CA GLY A 95 12.28 -1.21 6.26
C GLY A 95 12.70 -1.29 4.79
N GLN A 96 11.73 -1.25 3.87
CA GLN A 96 11.99 -1.22 2.42
C GLN A 96 12.41 0.20 1.96
N PRO A 97 13.02 0.35 0.77
CA PRO A 97 13.50 1.66 0.29
C PRO A 97 12.41 2.74 0.16
N ASN A 98 11.15 2.35 0.02
CA ASN A 98 10.00 3.25 -0.12
C ASN A 98 9.14 3.32 1.16
N ASP A 99 9.65 2.80 2.28
CA ASP A 99 8.96 2.85 3.56
C ASP A 99 9.22 4.16 4.30
N ILE A 100 8.39 4.43 5.31
CA ILE A 100 8.58 5.59 6.18
C ILE A 100 9.85 5.36 6.99
N ASN A 101 10.81 6.29 6.89
CA ASN A 101 12.05 6.19 7.64
C ASN A 101 11.75 6.25 9.16
N PRO A 102 12.14 5.21 9.93
CA PRO A 102 11.97 5.22 11.38
C PRO A 102 12.99 6.12 12.11
N TYR A 103 13.94 6.75 11.39
CA TYR A 103 15.03 7.59 11.93
C TYR A 103 14.97 9.04 11.47
#